data_AF-A0A2N6K5W1-F1
#
_entry.id   AF-A0A2N6K5W1-F1
#
_cell.length_a   1.000
_cell.length_b   1.000
_cell.length_c   1.000
_cell.angle_alpha   90.00
_cell.angle_beta   90.00
_cell.angle_gamma   90.00
#
_symmetry.space_group_name_H-M   'P 1'
#
loop_
_entity.id
_entity.type
_entity.pdbx_description
1 polymer ?
#
loop_
_entity_poly.entity_id
_entity_poly.type
_entity_poly.pdbx_seq_one_letter_code
_entity_poly.pdbx_strand_id
1 'polypeptide(L)'
;MLDSTDLLTNLYNAFNPFEPLPAGDPKYVDCQEVRGDADILNELGIRMQRARTNTYQLYSGHRGAGKSTELLKLKQYLENRQFYVVYFAADEEDIDSEDAQYTDILLACTRRLLKDLYTIAKPDPVLNWLKERWQELKDLAQTPIEFEKMGVEAQISQFAKLTANLRAVPELRQEIRKKVNPHTVTLIKVLNEFLQDAKNNLPNGKNQLAVIVDNLDRMVLVKDGENTNHEEVFLDRSEQLKGLDCHLIYTVPISMLYSKRATDIRDIYGECLILPMIMVKTIKGEIYEPGLEKVKEVICKRIRQITPELSIENEIFDSQQTLDKLCLMSGGHVRNLLLLTQDAIARTEELPITEKEVRRAVTQARDTYRRAVENHQWCLLAEISRSKRIINDDQYRSLMYNRCLLEYRYLDDEGEIQRWYDIYPLIQGVPEFKEAVAKLP
;
A
#
# COMPACT_ATOMS: atom_id res chain seq x y z
N MET A 1 -9.77 2.36 -36.85
CA MET A 1 -8.35 2.58 -36.54
C MET A 1 -8.28 3.88 -35.78
N LEU A 2 -7.71 3.86 -34.58
CA LEU A 2 -7.36 5.08 -33.87
C LEU A 2 -6.30 5.83 -34.68
N ASP A 3 -6.33 7.16 -34.67
CA ASP A 3 -5.19 7.96 -35.15
C ASP A 3 -3.96 7.63 -34.28
N SER A 4 -2.75 7.70 -34.84
CA SER A 4 -1.49 7.35 -34.16
C SER A 4 -1.32 8.14 -32.85
N THR A 5 -1.67 9.42 -32.88
CA THR A 5 -1.63 10.31 -31.70
C THR A 5 -2.63 9.89 -30.61
N ASP A 6 -3.84 9.48 -31.01
CA ASP A 6 -4.86 9.00 -30.08
C ASP A 6 -4.47 7.64 -29.48
N LEU A 7 -3.84 6.77 -30.27
CA LEU A 7 -3.33 5.49 -29.81
C LEU A 7 -2.26 5.67 -28.72
N LEU A 8 -1.24 6.49 -28.96
CA LEU A 8 -0.19 6.78 -27.98
C LEU A 8 -0.75 7.42 -26.71
N THR A 9 -1.72 8.33 -26.84
CA THR A 9 -2.41 8.93 -25.70
C THR A 9 -3.17 7.89 -24.87
N ASN A 10 -3.89 6.98 -25.53
CA ASN A 10 -4.62 5.91 -24.84
C ASN A 10 -3.67 4.92 -24.17
N LEU A 11 -2.56 4.56 -24.84
CA LEU A 11 -1.52 3.73 -24.26
C LEU A 11 -0.91 4.40 -23.03
N TYR A 12 -0.50 5.66 -23.12
CA TYR A 12 0.07 6.41 -21.99
C TYR A 12 -0.83 6.37 -20.75
N ASN A 13 -2.14 6.59 -20.94
CA ASN A 13 -3.11 6.60 -19.84
C ASN A 13 -3.41 5.20 -19.29
N ALA A 14 -3.29 4.14 -20.11
CA ALA A 14 -3.45 2.76 -19.65
C ALA A 14 -2.37 2.34 -18.63
N PHE A 15 -1.24 3.07 -18.58
CA PHE A 15 -0.15 2.85 -17.64
C PHE A 15 -0.14 3.81 -16.44
N ASN A 16 -1.27 4.45 -16.08
CA ASN A 16 -1.38 5.23 -14.85
C ASN A 16 -0.95 4.37 -13.63
N PRO A 17 0.13 4.74 -12.90
CA PRO A 17 0.72 3.90 -11.86
C PRO A 17 0.18 4.18 -10.46
N PHE A 18 -0.73 5.16 -10.32
CA PHE A 18 -1.20 5.67 -9.04
C PHE A 18 -2.59 5.16 -8.63
N GLU A 19 -3.28 4.47 -9.53
CA GLU A 19 -4.60 3.89 -9.28
C GLU A 19 -4.50 2.37 -9.12
N PRO A 20 -5.03 1.80 -8.02
CA PRO A 20 -5.12 0.36 -7.88
C PRO A 20 -6.19 -0.21 -8.83
N LEU A 21 -5.96 -1.41 -9.35
CA LEU A 21 -6.99 -2.13 -10.10
C LEU A 21 -8.11 -2.61 -9.17
N PRO A 22 -9.40 -2.42 -9.52
CA PRO A 22 -10.52 -3.00 -8.80
C PRO A 22 -10.54 -4.54 -8.95
N ALA A 23 -11.29 -5.20 -8.07
CA ALA A 23 -11.46 -6.65 -8.14
C ALA A 23 -12.18 -7.05 -9.44
N GLY A 24 -11.64 -8.05 -10.14
CA GLY A 24 -12.15 -8.51 -11.43
C GLY A 24 -11.70 -7.68 -12.65
N ASP A 25 -10.83 -6.68 -12.48
CA ASP A 25 -10.30 -5.90 -13.60
C ASP A 25 -9.53 -6.81 -14.60
N PRO A 26 -9.81 -6.74 -15.91
CA PRO A 26 -9.16 -7.57 -16.92
C PRO A 26 -7.65 -7.34 -17.05
N LYS A 27 -7.13 -6.22 -16.53
CA LYS A 27 -5.69 -5.90 -16.47
C LYS A 27 -4.95 -6.61 -15.34
N TYR A 28 -5.66 -7.26 -14.41
CA TYR A 28 -5.04 -7.98 -13.30
C TYR A 28 -4.23 -9.18 -13.80
N VAL A 29 -3.05 -9.37 -13.23
CA VAL A 29 -2.18 -10.52 -13.47
C VAL A 29 -1.90 -11.20 -12.14
N ASP A 30 -2.18 -12.49 -12.08
CA ASP A 30 -1.79 -13.29 -10.94
C ASP A 30 -0.28 -13.54 -10.95
N CYS A 31 0.39 -13.04 -9.91
CA CYS A 31 1.82 -13.12 -9.71
C CYS A 31 2.20 -13.96 -8.48
N GLN A 32 1.27 -14.74 -7.92
CA GLN A 32 1.50 -15.53 -6.70
C GLN A 32 2.73 -16.45 -6.83
N GLU A 33 2.77 -17.27 -7.88
CA GLU A 33 3.84 -18.27 -8.12
C GLU A 33 5.24 -17.63 -8.21
N VAL A 34 5.32 -16.41 -8.75
CA VAL A 34 6.56 -15.66 -8.95
C VAL A 34 6.90 -14.72 -7.78
N ARG A 35 6.16 -14.87 -6.68
CA ARG A 35 6.30 -14.17 -5.40
C ARG A 35 6.48 -15.14 -4.22
N GLY A 36 6.87 -16.39 -4.48
CA GLY A 36 7.05 -17.42 -3.45
C GLY A 36 5.72 -17.84 -2.82
N ASP A 37 4.71 -18.06 -3.66
CA ASP A 37 3.36 -18.50 -3.30
C ASP A 37 2.61 -17.62 -2.29
N ALA A 38 2.97 -16.34 -2.22
CA ALA A 38 2.30 -15.37 -1.37
C ALA A 38 0.85 -15.11 -1.81
N ASP A 39 -0.12 -15.75 -1.15
CA ASP A 39 -1.55 -15.57 -1.39
C ASP A 39 -2.24 -14.83 -0.24
N ILE A 40 -2.63 -13.58 -0.49
CA ILE A 40 -3.37 -12.77 0.47
C ILE A 40 -4.74 -13.38 0.85
N LEU A 41 -5.39 -14.10 -0.06
CA LEU A 41 -6.73 -14.66 0.17
C LEU A 41 -6.64 -15.82 1.15
N ASN A 42 -5.69 -16.72 0.96
CA ASN A 42 -5.40 -17.79 1.90
C ASN A 42 -4.81 -17.25 3.21
N GLU A 43 -3.85 -16.33 3.15
CA GLU A 43 -3.13 -15.92 4.36
C GLU A 43 -3.93 -14.98 5.26
N LEU A 44 -4.69 -14.03 4.72
CA LEU A 44 -5.50 -13.12 5.54
C LEU A 44 -6.96 -13.57 5.62
N GLY A 45 -7.53 -13.97 4.49
CA GLY A 45 -8.95 -14.29 4.38
C GLY A 45 -9.35 -15.57 5.12
N ILE A 46 -8.59 -16.66 4.95
CA ILE A 46 -8.90 -17.92 5.65
C ILE A 46 -8.71 -17.77 7.17
N ARG A 47 -7.70 -17.01 7.63
CA ARG A 47 -7.51 -16.73 9.05
C ARG A 47 -8.74 -16.06 9.66
N MET A 48 -9.30 -15.04 8.98
CA MET A 48 -10.56 -14.41 9.40
C MET A 48 -11.73 -15.39 9.40
N GLN A 49 -11.85 -16.23 8.36
CA GLN A 49 -12.94 -17.19 8.26
C GLN A 49 -12.91 -18.28 9.34
N ARG A 50 -11.73 -18.69 9.79
CA ARG A 50 -11.55 -19.75 10.80
C ARG A 50 -11.58 -19.24 12.23
N ALA A 51 -11.29 -17.96 12.45
CA ALA A 51 -11.23 -17.40 13.79
C ALA A 51 -12.61 -17.34 14.43
N ARG A 52 -12.67 -17.67 15.73
CA ARG A 52 -13.89 -17.52 16.55
C ARG A 52 -14.01 -16.12 17.18
N THR A 53 -12.92 -15.37 17.14
CA THR A 53 -12.79 -14.01 17.64
C THR A 53 -12.26 -13.11 16.52
N ASN A 54 -12.41 -11.80 16.68
CA ASN A 54 -11.84 -10.84 15.76
C ASN A 54 -10.32 -11.08 15.59
N THR A 55 -9.86 -10.93 14.36
CA THR A 55 -8.43 -10.99 14.01
C THR A 55 -7.93 -9.59 13.73
N TYR A 56 -6.72 -9.29 14.18
CA TYR A 56 -6.07 -8.00 13.95
C TYR A 56 -4.79 -8.26 13.16
N GLN A 57 -4.85 -8.06 11.85
CA GLN A 57 -3.80 -8.50 10.93
C GLN A 57 -3.07 -7.32 10.32
N LEU A 58 -1.77 -7.48 10.08
CA LEU A 58 -0.95 -6.50 9.39
C LEU A 58 -0.56 -7.02 8.01
N TYR A 59 -0.63 -6.15 7.01
CA TYR A 59 -0.21 -6.42 5.64
C TYR A 59 0.86 -5.43 5.19
N SER A 60 2.00 -5.94 4.72
CA SER A 60 3.16 -5.15 4.38
C SER A 60 3.73 -5.50 3.01
N GLY A 61 4.83 -4.85 2.64
CA GLY A 61 5.47 -4.95 1.33
C GLY A 61 5.87 -3.56 0.82
N HIS A 62 6.69 -3.53 -0.23
CA HIS A 62 7.19 -2.28 -0.80
C HIS A 62 6.06 -1.36 -1.26
N ARG A 63 6.23 -0.05 -1.05
CA ARG A 63 5.25 0.97 -1.49
C ARG A 63 5.18 0.96 -3.02
N GLY A 64 4.02 0.57 -3.57
CA GLY A 64 3.82 0.42 -5.01
C GLY A 64 4.06 -1.00 -5.55
N ALA A 65 4.20 -2.00 -4.69
CA ALA A 65 4.27 -3.41 -5.08
C ALA A 65 2.92 -3.99 -5.55
N GLY A 66 1.79 -3.32 -5.26
CA GLY A 66 0.44 -3.77 -5.65
C GLY A 66 -0.51 -4.12 -4.50
N LYS A 67 -0.14 -3.80 -3.25
CA LYS A 67 -0.93 -4.12 -2.04
C LYS A 67 -2.40 -3.74 -2.13
N SER A 68 -2.71 -2.51 -2.53
CA SER A 68 -4.08 -2.01 -2.67
C SER A 68 -4.92 -2.84 -3.65
N THR A 69 -4.34 -3.29 -4.77
CA THR A 69 -5.02 -4.19 -5.72
C THR A 69 -5.29 -5.56 -5.10
N GLU A 70 -4.33 -6.11 -4.34
CA GLU A 70 -4.53 -7.37 -3.61
C GLU A 70 -5.58 -7.24 -2.50
N LEU A 71 -5.64 -6.10 -1.80
CA LEU A 71 -6.66 -5.82 -0.79
C LEU A 71 -8.06 -5.67 -1.38
N LEU A 72 -8.21 -5.05 -2.55
CA LEU A 72 -9.50 -4.96 -3.25
C LEU A 72 -10.00 -6.35 -3.68
N LYS A 73 -9.10 -7.23 -4.12
CA LYS A 73 -9.42 -8.64 -4.35
C LYS A 73 -9.82 -9.37 -3.07
N LEU A 74 -9.10 -9.15 -1.97
CA LEU A 74 -9.45 -9.72 -0.67
C LEU A 74 -10.82 -9.24 -0.20
N LYS A 75 -11.14 -7.95 -0.37
CA LYS A 75 -12.46 -7.38 -0.10
C LYS A 75 -13.54 -8.18 -0.84
N GLN A 76 -13.42 -8.36 -2.16
CA GLN A 76 -14.39 -9.13 -2.94
C GLN A 76 -14.46 -10.60 -2.47
N TYR A 77 -13.33 -11.22 -2.15
CA TYR A 77 -13.29 -12.60 -1.63
C TYR A 77 -14.07 -12.76 -0.32
N LEU A 78 -13.94 -11.81 0.59
CA LEU A 78 -14.64 -11.76 1.88
C LEU A 78 -16.13 -11.44 1.68
N GLU A 79 -16.45 -10.48 0.80
CA GLU A 79 -17.81 -10.10 0.40
C GLU A 79 -18.54 -11.18 -0.40
N ASN A 80 -17.85 -12.16 -0.96
CA ASN A 80 -18.49 -13.35 -1.55
C ASN A 80 -18.76 -14.45 -0.51
N ARG A 81 -18.38 -14.23 0.76
CA ARG A 81 -18.56 -15.16 1.88
C ARG A 81 -19.47 -14.55 2.95
N GLN A 82 -19.13 -14.70 4.23
CA GLN A 82 -19.97 -14.29 5.36
C GLN A 82 -19.68 -12.85 5.87
N PHE A 83 -18.75 -12.13 5.22
CA PHE A 83 -18.30 -10.82 5.66
C PHE A 83 -19.02 -9.68 4.94
N TYR A 84 -19.35 -8.65 5.70
CA TYR A 84 -19.52 -7.27 5.22
C TYR A 84 -18.17 -6.56 5.39
N VAL A 85 -17.68 -5.87 4.36
CA VAL A 85 -16.33 -5.29 4.37
C VAL A 85 -16.39 -3.78 4.17
N VAL A 86 -15.94 -3.04 5.18
CA VAL A 86 -15.66 -1.60 5.08
C VAL A 86 -14.20 -1.45 4.65
N TYR A 87 -13.96 -0.82 3.50
CA TYR A 87 -12.63 -0.58 2.95
C TYR A 87 -12.43 0.91 2.74
N PHE A 88 -11.26 1.42 3.11
CA PHE A 88 -10.85 2.76 2.72
C PHE A 88 -9.33 2.90 2.68
N ALA A 89 -8.87 3.78 1.78
CA ALA A 89 -7.51 4.28 1.76
C ALA A 89 -7.39 5.46 2.73
N ALA A 90 -6.51 5.35 3.72
CA ALA A 90 -6.40 6.31 4.81
C ALA A 90 -5.92 7.70 4.34
N ASP A 91 -5.05 7.74 3.33
CA ASP A 91 -4.46 8.95 2.77
C ASP A 91 -5.34 9.63 1.70
N GLU A 92 -6.54 9.13 1.39
CA GLU A 92 -7.41 9.71 0.34
C GLU A 92 -8.36 10.78 0.85
N GLU A 93 -8.83 10.69 2.10
CA GLU A 93 -9.78 11.67 2.65
C GLU A 93 -9.51 12.03 4.12
N ASP A 94 -8.75 11.21 4.85
CA ASP A 94 -8.84 11.20 6.32
C ASP A 94 -7.54 11.58 7.03
N ILE A 95 -6.39 11.20 6.47
CA ILE A 95 -5.10 11.31 7.13
C ILE A 95 -4.11 12.07 6.22
N ASP A 96 -3.31 12.94 6.83
CA ASP A 96 -2.12 13.48 6.19
C ASP A 96 -0.94 12.52 6.44
N SER A 97 -0.38 11.98 5.37
CA SER A 97 0.72 11.02 5.46
C SER A 97 1.99 11.59 6.08
N GLU A 98 2.20 12.91 6.04
CA GLU A 98 3.43 13.54 6.56
C GLU A 98 3.44 13.65 8.09
N ASP A 99 2.26 13.68 8.72
CA ASP A 99 2.09 13.82 10.17
C ASP A 99 0.82 13.07 10.57
N ALA A 100 0.86 11.75 10.44
CA ALA A 100 -0.21 10.85 10.85
C ALA A 100 0.02 10.31 12.27
N GLN A 101 -1.02 10.32 13.11
CA GLN A 101 -1.03 9.76 14.46
C GLN A 101 -2.16 8.74 14.63
N TYR A 102 -2.08 7.92 15.70
CA TYR A 102 -3.07 6.87 15.97
C TYR A 102 -4.51 7.43 16.10
N THR A 103 -4.65 8.64 16.63
CA THR A 103 -5.95 9.31 16.77
C THR A 103 -6.57 9.65 15.42
N ASP A 104 -5.76 10.02 14.44
CA ASP A 104 -6.24 10.31 13.09
C ASP A 104 -6.77 9.02 12.44
N ILE A 105 -6.06 7.90 12.65
CA ILE A 105 -6.49 6.57 12.18
C ILE A 105 -7.81 6.17 12.82
N LEU A 106 -7.96 6.40 14.13
CA LEU A 106 -9.21 6.10 14.84
C LEU A 106 -10.37 6.99 14.35
N LEU A 107 -10.13 8.28 14.11
CA LEU A 107 -11.13 9.21 13.56
C LEU A 107 -11.50 8.86 12.11
N ALA A 108 -10.52 8.43 11.30
CA ALA A 108 -10.75 7.91 9.95
C ALA A 108 -11.67 6.67 9.99
N CYS A 109 -11.36 5.70 10.86
CA CYS A 109 -12.20 4.53 11.08
C CYS A 109 -13.62 4.94 11.51
N THR A 110 -13.73 5.85 12.48
CA THR A 110 -15.01 6.37 12.97
C THR A 110 -15.85 6.93 11.83
N ARG A 111 -15.26 7.77 10.97
CA ARG A 111 -15.98 8.39 9.86
C ARG A 111 -16.45 7.36 8.85
N ARG A 112 -15.57 6.44 8.48
CA ARG A 112 -15.84 5.42 7.45
C ARG A 112 -16.90 4.42 7.94
N LEU A 113 -16.82 4.00 9.19
CA LEU A 113 -17.83 3.16 9.82
C LEU A 113 -19.20 3.87 9.90
N LEU A 114 -19.23 5.14 10.31
CA LEU A 114 -20.47 5.93 10.30
C LEU A 114 -21.05 6.03 8.88
N LYS A 115 -20.24 6.41 7.90
CA LYS A 115 -20.67 6.59 6.51
C LYS A 115 -21.25 5.30 5.91
N ASP A 116 -20.61 4.17 6.17
CA ASP A 116 -20.95 2.91 5.49
C ASP A 116 -22.03 2.12 6.25
N LEU A 117 -22.20 2.33 7.56
CA LEU A 117 -23.08 1.52 8.41
C LEU A 117 -24.30 2.26 8.99
N TYR A 118 -24.40 3.61 8.90
CA TYR A 118 -25.51 4.34 9.55
C TYR A 118 -26.92 3.99 9.05
N THR A 119 -27.03 3.39 7.86
CA THR A 119 -28.31 2.97 7.30
C THR A 119 -28.80 1.63 7.85
N ILE A 120 -27.90 0.84 8.45
CA ILE A 120 -28.19 -0.48 9.02
C ILE A 120 -27.98 -0.53 10.53
N ALA A 121 -27.38 0.50 11.13
CA ALA A 121 -27.07 0.58 12.55
C ALA A 121 -27.34 1.98 13.10
N LYS A 122 -27.74 2.06 14.37
CA LYS A 122 -28.05 3.32 15.06
C LYS A 122 -26.77 4.08 15.41
N PRO A 123 -26.47 5.21 14.75
CA PRO A 123 -25.23 5.95 15.00
C PRO A 123 -25.27 6.76 16.30
N ASP A 124 -26.39 6.77 17.02
CA ASP A 124 -26.63 7.55 18.24
C ASP A 124 -25.49 7.48 19.28
N PRO A 125 -24.90 6.32 19.62
CA PRO A 125 -23.82 6.28 20.60
C PRO A 125 -22.62 7.15 20.20
N VAL A 126 -22.23 7.09 18.92
CA VAL A 126 -21.10 7.85 18.38
C VAL A 126 -21.47 9.32 18.18
N LEU A 127 -22.67 9.61 17.67
CA LEU A 127 -23.13 10.98 17.45
C LEU A 127 -23.39 11.73 18.77
N ASN A 128 -23.89 11.05 19.80
CA ASN A 128 -24.04 11.62 21.14
C ASN A 128 -22.67 11.89 21.78
N TRP A 129 -21.72 10.96 21.64
CA TRP A 129 -20.34 11.18 22.07
C TRP A 129 -19.72 12.41 21.39
N LEU A 130 -19.95 12.58 20.09
CA LEU A 130 -19.48 13.74 19.34
C LEU A 130 -20.19 15.03 19.78
N LYS A 131 -21.51 14.96 20.01
CA LYS A 131 -22.36 16.07 20.47
C LYS A 131 -21.86 16.66 21.80
N GLU A 132 -21.56 15.81 22.77
CA GLU A 132 -21.03 16.24 24.09
C GLU A 132 -19.74 17.08 23.96
N ARG A 133 -18.97 16.85 22.89
CA ARG A 133 -17.68 17.51 22.63
C ARG A 133 -17.79 18.57 21.53
N TRP A 134 -18.96 18.71 20.91
CA TRP A 134 -19.15 19.58 19.76
C TRP A 134 -18.93 21.05 20.10
N GLN A 135 -19.27 21.49 21.32
CA GLN A 135 -19.04 22.88 21.73
C GLN A 135 -17.56 23.28 21.65
N GLU A 136 -16.66 22.33 21.90
CA GLU A 136 -15.22 22.56 21.77
C GLU A 136 -14.75 22.38 20.32
N LEU A 137 -15.41 21.54 19.52
CA LEU A 137 -14.99 21.20 18.15
C LEU A 137 -15.61 22.09 17.06
N LYS A 138 -16.71 22.80 17.34
CA LYS A 138 -17.52 23.52 16.34
C LYS A 138 -16.73 24.60 15.59
N ASP A 139 -15.85 25.31 16.29
CA ASP A 139 -15.02 26.37 15.69
C ASP A 139 -14.00 25.77 14.71
N LEU A 140 -13.58 24.53 14.96
CA LEU A 140 -12.65 23.78 14.10
C LEU A 140 -13.35 23.21 12.85
N ALA A 141 -14.66 22.99 12.93
CA ALA A 141 -15.49 22.62 11.79
C ALA A 141 -15.93 23.84 10.93
N GLN A 142 -15.50 25.06 11.30
CA GLN A 142 -15.80 26.32 10.61
C GLN A 142 -17.30 26.53 10.30
N THR A 143 -18.18 26.05 11.19
CA THR A 143 -19.63 26.02 10.92
C THR A 143 -20.41 26.54 12.14
N PRO A 144 -21.22 27.62 12.02
CA PRO A 144 -21.90 28.26 13.15
C PRO A 144 -23.16 27.52 13.65
N ILE A 145 -23.30 26.21 13.41
CA ILE A 145 -24.60 25.51 13.47
C ILE A 145 -24.77 24.67 14.76
N GLU A 146 -26.02 24.64 15.25
CA GLU A 146 -26.49 23.74 16.31
C GLU A 146 -26.55 22.28 15.80
N PHE A 147 -25.45 21.55 15.93
CA PHE A 147 -25.29 20.13 15.57
C PHE A 147 -26.44 19.25 16.06
N GLU A 148 -27.04 19.59 17.21
CA GLU A 148 -28.11 18.83 17.84
C GLU A 148 -29.45 18.85 17.09
N LYS A 149 -29.69 19.87 16.26
CA LYS A 149 -30.94 20.01 15.49
C LYS A 149 -30.85 19.42 14.08
N MET A 150 -29.68 18.88 13.71
CA MET A 150 -29.43 18.29 12.41
C MET A 150 -29.94 16.85 12.34
N GLY A 151 -30.38 16.42 11.14
CA GLY A 151 -30.57 15.00 10.86
C GLY A 151 -29.24 14.23 10.84
N VAL A 152 -29.31 12.91 11.01
CA VAL A 152 -28.15 12.01 11.09
C VAL A 152 -27.16 12.22 9.93
N GLU A 153 -27.64 12.28 8.69
CA GLU A 153 -26.78 12.49 7.52
C GLU A 153 -26.01 13.81 7.57
N ALA A 154 -26.68 14.87 8.03
CA ALA A 154 -26.05 16.17 8.19
C ALA A 154 -25.01 16.15 9.32
N GLN A 155 -25.28 15.46 10.43
CA GLN A 155 -24.30 15.28 11.52
C GLN A 155 -23.06 14.50 11.06
N ILE A 156 -23.24 13.41 10.32
CA ILE A 156 -22.15 12.63 9.72
C ILE A 156 -21.36 13.50 8.73
N SER A 157 -22.04 14.33 7.93
CA SER A 157 -21.38 15.29 7.03
C SER A 157 -20.52 16.31 7.79
N GLN A 158 -20.98 16.82 8.94
CA GLN A 158 -20.16 17.71 9.77
C GLN A 158 -18.95 17.00 10.36
N PHE A 159 -19.09 15.74 10.79
CA PHE A 159 -17.96 14.95 11.24
C PHE A 159 -16.94 14.71 10.11
N ALA A 160 -17.42 14.49 8.88
CA ALA A 160 -16.56 14.37 7.71
C ALA A 160 -15.78 15.65 7.40
N LYS A 161 -16.37 16.83 7.63
CA LYS A 161 -15.64 18.11 7.52
C LYS A 161 -14.57 18.25 8.61
N LEU A 162 -14.85 17.82 9.83
CA LEU A 162 -13.89 17.82 10.92
C LEU A 162 -12.65 16.98 10.58
N THR A 163 -12.84 15.75 10.09
CA THR A 163 -11.71 14.89 9.66
C THR A 163 -11.01 15.42 8.41
N ALA A 164 -11.73 16.06 7.49
CA ALA A 164 -11.10 16.71 6.34
C ALA A 164 -10.20 17.89 6.79
N ASN A 165 -10.62 18.67 7.79
CA ASN A 165 -9.80 19.73 8.39
C ASN A 165 -8.60 19.16 9.15
N LEU A 166 -8.78 18.05 9.86
CA LEU A 166 -7.69 17.31 10.50
C LEU A 166 -6.61 16.97 9.46
N ARG A 167 -6.99 16.53 8.26
CA ARG A 167 -6.05 16.30 7.18
C ARG A 167 -5.47 17.59 6.60
N ALA A 168 -6.29 18.58 6.27
CA ALA A 168 -5.88 19.70 5.42
C ALA A 168 -5.15 20.83 6.17
N VAL A 169 -5.41 21.03 7.47
CA VAL A 169 -4.96 22.23 8.20
C VAL A 169 -4.16 21.83 9.45
N PRO A 170 -2.83 22.03 9.48
CA PRO A 170 -1.98 21.63 10.59
C PRO A 170 -2.38 22.19 11.96
N GLU A 171 -2.77 23.46 12.05
CA GLU A 171 -3.18 24.07 13.33
C GLU A 171 -4.46 23.42 13.87
N LEU A 172 -5.47 23.23 13.01
CA LEU A 172 -6.73 22.57 13.38
C LEU A 172 -6.50 21.10 13.74
N ARG A 173 -5.62 20.40 13.04
CA ARG A 173 -5.21 19.02 13.37
C ARG A 173 -4.73 18.91 14.82
N GLN A 174 -3.81 19.79 15.22
CA GLN A 174 -3.27 19.79 16.58
C GLN A 174 -4.35 20.11 17.63
N GLU A 175 -5.27 21.03 17.34
CA GLU A 175 -6.39 21.33 18.24
C GLU A 175 -7.40 20.19 18.36
N ILE A 176 -7.74 19.52 17.24
CA ILE A 176 -8.61 18.33 17.24
C ILE A 176 -7.96 17.22 18.06
N ARG A 177 -6.67 16.92 17.83
CA ARG A 177 -5.93 15.91 18.60
C ARG A 177 -5.93 16.19 20.09
N LYS A 178 -5.65 17.43 20.51
CA LYS A 178 -5.69 17.83 21.93
C LYS A 178 -7.05 17.55 22.58
N LYS A 179 -8.14 17.76 21.85
CA LYS A 179 -9.51 17.54 22.33
C LYS A 179 -9.95 16.07 22.28
N VAL A 180 -9.47 15.30 21.31
CA VAL A 180 -9.89 13.90 21.12
C VAL A 180 -9.02 12.90 21.88
N ASN A 181 -7.70 13.12 21.96
CA ASN A 181 -6.75 12.17 22.57
C ASN A 181 -7.18 11.67 23.96
N PRO A 182 -7.61 12.53 24.91
CA PRO A 182 -8.04 12.11 26.25
C PRO A 182 -9.29 11.21 26.26
N HIS A 183 -10.03 11.16 25.15
CA HIS A 183 -11.33 10.50 25.06
C HIS A 183 -11.33 9.31 24.09
N THR A 184 -10.18 8.93 23.53
CA THR A 184 -10.05 7.80 22.58
C THR A 184 -10.60 6.48 23.11
N VAL A 185 -10.40 6.17 24.40
CA VAL A 185 -10.99 4.97 25.04
C VAL A 185 -12.52 5.01 25.04
N THR A 186 -13.11 6.16 25.36
CA THR A 186 -14.57 6.33 25.33
C THR A 186 -15.12 6.32 23.91
N LEU A 187 -14.37 6.82 22.93
CA LEU A 187 -14.73 6.74 21.52
C LEU A 187 -14.77 5.28 21.04
N ILE A 188 -13.75 4.48 21.37
CA ILE A 188 -13.72 3.05 21.06
C ILE A 188 -14.91 2.32 21.68
N LYS A 189 -15.26 2.66 22.93
CA LYS A 189 -16.42 2.08 23.61
C LYS A 189 -17.72 2.33 22.84
N VAL A 190 -18.03 3.59 22.51
CA VAL A 190 -19.28 3.93 21.78
C VAL A 190 -19.25 3.42 20.34
N LEU A 191 -18.07 3.33 19.71
CA LEU A 191 -17.91 2.66 18.42
C LEU A 191 -18.26 1.18 18.51
N ASN A 192 -17.81 0.49 19.56
CA ASN A 192 -18.13 -0.93 19.73
C ASN A 192 -19.62 -1.16 20.00
N GLU A 193 -20.30 -0.24 20.72
CA GLU A 193 -21.76 -0.27 20.84
C GLU A 193 -22.45 -0.15 19.47
N PHE A 194 -21.97 0.77 18.62
CA PHE A 194 -22.45 0.94 17.24
C PHE A 194 -22.16 -0.29 16.36
N LEU A 195 -20.95 -0.86 16.44
CA LEU A 195 -20.53 -2.03 15.68
C LEU A 195 -21.31 -3.29 16.08
N GLN A 196 -21.67 -3.43 17.34
CA GLN A 196 -22.52 -4.51 17.81
C GLN A 196 -23.92 -4.44 17.20
N ASP A 197 -24.52 -3.24 17.15
CA ASP A 197 -25.79 -3.05 16.46
C ASP A 197 -25.65 -3.34 14.95
N ALA A 198 -24.58 -2.87 14.31
CA ALA A 198 -24.32 -3.15 12.90
C ALA A 198 -24.21 -4.64 12.59
N LYS A 199 -23.47 -5.41 13.40
CA LYS A 199 -23.31 -6.87 13.24
C LYS A 199 -24.64 -7.63 13.31
N ASN A 200 -25.60 -7.14 14.09
CA ASN A 200 -26.93 -7.75 14.20
C ASN A 200 -27.84 -7.44 12.99
N ASN A 201 -27.51 -6.43 12.19
CA ASN A 201 -28.34 -5.91 11.11
C ASN A 201 -27.65 -5.98 9.72
N LEU A 202 -26.56 -6.73 9.60
CA LEU A 202 -25.84 -6.83 8.33
C LEU A 202 -26.75 -7.41 7.22
N PRO A 203 -26.72 -6.83 6.00
CA PRO A 203 -27.59 -7.27 4.90
C PRO A 203 -27.16 -8.62 4.34
N ASN A 204 -27.99 -9.20 3.47
CA ASN A 204 -27.62 -10.34 2.59
C ASN A 204 -27.07 -11.58 3.33
N GLY A 205 -27.53 -11.83 4.56
CA GLY A 205 -27.10 -12.99 5.37
C GLY A 205 -25.65 -12.92 5.86
N LYS A 206 -25.00 -11.75 5.78
CA LYS A 206 -23.69 -11.52 6.38
C LYS A 206 -23.81 -11.57 7.90
N ASN A 207 -22.77 -12.08 8.57
CA ASN A 207 -22.72 -12.18 10.03
C ASN A 207 -21.35 -11.83 10.61
N GLN A 208 -20.39 -11.46 9.76
CA GLN A 208 -19.07 -10.97 10.17
C GLN A 208 -18.84 -9.58 9.58
N LEU A 209 -18.13 -8.74 10.33
CA LEU A 209 -17.73 -7.41 9.88
C LEU A 209 -16.19 -7.34 9.81
N ALA A 210 -15.69 -6.83 8.69
CA ALA A 210 -14.28 -6.61 8.46
C ALA A 210 -14.03 -5.15 8.08
N VAL A 211 -12.93 -4.58 8.58
CA VAL A 211 -12.45 -3.25 8.23
C VAL A 211 -11.03 -3.38 7.68
N ILE A 212 -10.84 -2.88 6.46
CA ILE A 212 -9.53 -2.83 5.79
C ILE A 212 -9.10 -1.37 5.67
N VAL A 213 -7.99 -1.05 6.32
CA VAL A 213 -7.39 0.29 6.32
C VAL A 213 -6.11 0.25 5.48
N ASP A 214 -6.24 0.70 4.23
CA ASP A 214 -5.16 0.72 3.25
C ASP A 214 -4.35 2.02 3.32
N ASN A 215 -3.17 2.03 2.69
CA ASN A 215 -2.25 3.15 2.53
C ASN A 215 -1.64 3.75 3.81
N LEU A 216 -1.77 3.10 4.98
CA LEU A 216 -1.02 3.49 6.18
C LEU A 216 0.50 3.23 6.02
N ASP A 217 0.90 2.36 5.09
CA ASP A 217 2.31 2.19 4.69
C ASP A 217 2.92 3.43 4.00
N ARG A 218 2.11 4.44 3.69
CA ARG A 218 2.55 5.71 3.11
C ARG A 218 2.86 6.79 4.13
N MET A 219 2.58 6.55 5.41
CA MET A 219 2.95 7.46 6.49
C MET A 219 4.47 7.70 6.49
N VAL A 220 4.87 8.97 6.46
CA VAL A 220 6.27 9.35 6.50
C VAL A 220 6.85 8.96 7.85
N LEU A 221 8.04 8.35 7.80
CA LEU A 221 8.78 7.97 8.98
C LEU A 221 9.30 9.24 9.69
N VAL A 222 8.85 9.45 10.91
CA VAL A 222 9.35 10.49 11.81
C VAL A 222 10.04 9.80 12.98
N LYS A 223 11.28 10.20 13.24
CA LYS A 223 12.09 9.72 14.38
C LYS A 223 12.06 10.76 15.50
N ASP A 224 11.78 10.30 16.72
CA ASP A 224 11.93 11.06 17.95
C ASP A 224 12.86 10.29 18.89
N GLY A 225 14.13 10.67 18.88
CA GLY A 225 15.20 9.91 19.52
C GLY A 225 15.28 8.47 18.98
N GLU A 226 15.06 7.51 19.87
CA GLU A 226 15.12 6.06 19.59
C GLU A 226 13.78 5.45 19.17
N ASN A 227 12.71 6.27 19.16
CA ASN A 227 11.35 5.85 18.81
C ASN A 227 10.95 6.41 17.44
N THR A 228 9.98 5.74 16.83
CA THR A 228 9.39 6.19 15.56
C THR A 228 7.89 6.38 15.70
N ASN A 229 7.31 7.27 14.91
CA ASN A 229 5.85 7.40 14.81
C ASN A 229 5.18 6.09 14.37
N HIS A 230 5.86 5.27 13.58
CA HIS A 230 5.38 3.94 13.21
C HIS A 230 5.30 2.99 14.42
N GLU A 231 6.34 2.95 15.26
CA GLU A 231 6.31 2.17 16.52
C GLU A 231 5.27 2.72 17.51
N GLU A 232 5.12 4.04 17.62
CA GLU A 232 4.08 4.62 18.47
C GLU A 232 2.69 4.11 18.05
N VAL A 233 2.37 4.22 16.76
CA VAL A 233 1.05 3.84 16.23
C VAL A 233 0.82 2.33 16.34
N PHE A 234 1.74 1.51 15.83
CA PHE A 234 1.51 0.08 15.70
C PHE A 234 1.90 -0.74 16.94
N LEU A 235 2.70 -0.22 17.86
CA LEU A 235 3.11 -0.96 19.05
C LEU A 235 2.55 -0.33 20.32
N ASP A 236 2.88 0.94 20.56
CA ASP A 236 2.55 1.59 21.83
C ASP A 236 1.05 1.91 21.93
N ARG A 237 0.39 2.12 20.78
CA ARG A 237 -1.06 2.34 20.64
C ARG A 237 -1.80 1.13 20.07
N SER A 238 -1.18 -0.06 20.16
CA SER A 238 -1.76 -1.29 19.62
C SER A 238 -3.09 -1.68 20.26
N GLU A 239 -3.29 -1.40 21.56
CA GLU A 239 -4.59 -1.63 22.23
C GLU A 239 -5.71 -0.82 21.58
N GLN A 240 -5.45 0.44 21.23
CA GLN A 240 -6.42 1.30 20.57
C GLN A 240 -6.67 0.86 19.12
N LEU A 241 -5.62 0.49 18.38
CA LEU A 241 -5.76 -0.03 17.02
C LEU A 241 -6.53 -1.35 16.97
N LYS A 242 -6.38 -2.22 17.96
CA LYS A 242 -7.16 -3.47 18.08
C LYS A 242 -8.50 -3.30 18.79
N GLY A 243 -8.82 -2.08 19.21
CA GLY A 243 -9.94 -1.79 20.09
C GLY A 243 -11.31 -1.95 19.43
N LEU A 244 -11.38 -1.92 18.09
CA LEU A 244 -12.64 -2.03 17.36
C LEU A 244 -13.11 -3.49 17.30
N ASP A 245 -14.39 -3.69 17.57
CA ASP A 245 -15.01 -5.00 17.66
C ASP A 245 -15.44 -5.55 16.28
N CYS A 246 -14.43 -5.74 15.43
CA CYS A 246 -14.53 -6.32 14.09
C CYS A 246 -13.18 -6.92 13.67
N HIS A 247 -13.15 -7.69 12.58
CA HIS A 247 -11.88 -8.11 11.99
C HIS A 247 -11.17 -6.91 11.35
N LEU A 248 -9.88 -6.76 11.61
CA LEU A 248 -9.10 -5.62 11.14
C LEU A 248 -7.91 -6.05 10.28
N ILE A 249 -7.67 -5.30 9.22
CA ILE A 249 -6.46 -5.36 8.40
C ILE A 249 -5.88 -3.96 8.27
N TYR A 250 -4.64 -3.78 8.72
CA TYR A 250 -3.90 -2.54 8.55
C TYR A 250 -2.73 -2.76 7.60
N THR A 251 -2.53 -1.84 6.66
CA THR A 251 -1.27 -1.78 5.93
C THR A 251 -0.16 -1.20 6.80
N VAL A 252 1.07 -1.70 6.68
CA VAL A 252 2.21 -1.19 7.45
C VAL A 252 3.47 -1.05 6.60
N PRO A 253 4.33 -0.05 6.86
CA PRO A 253 5.62 0.08 6.18
C PRO A 253 6.48 -1.17 6.37
N ILE A 254 7.13 -1.65 5.30
CA ILE A 254 7.95 -2.87 5.35
C ILE A 254 9.11 -2.77 6.36
N SER A 255 9.65 -1.57 6.55
CA SER A 255 10.70 -1.28 7.53
C SER A 255 10.30 -1.63 8.96
N MET A 256 9.00 -1.64 9.31
CA MET A 256 8.52 -2.01 10.65
C MET A 256 8.82 -3.46 11.00
N LEU A 257 8.78 -4.35 10.01
CA LEU A 257 9.03 -5.77 10.19
C LEU A 257 10.50 -6.10 10.44
N TYR A 258 11.36 -5.11 10.17
CA TYR A 258 12.77 -5.17 10.48
C TYR A 258 13.12 -4.40 11.75
N SER A 259 12.16 -3.77 12.44
CA SER A 259 12.43 -3.02 13.67
C SER A 259 13.04 -3.90 14.78
N LYS A 260 13.67 -3.26 15.78
CA LYS A 260 14.16 -3.96 16.99
C LYS A 260 13.03 -4.63 17.79
N ARG A 261 11.77 -4.25 17.51
CA ARG A 261 10.54 -4.70 18.15
C ARG A 261 9.71 -5.61 17.24
N ALA A 262 10.32 -6.26 16.24
CA ALA A 262 9.61 -7.18 15.34
C ALA A 262 8.94 -8.35 16.07
N THR A 263 9.48 -8.80 17.21
CA THR A 263 8.84 -9.80 18.07
C THR A 263 7.56 -9.28 18.69
N ASP A 264 7.54 -8.01 19.13
CA ASP A 264 6.35 -7.37 19.69
C ASP A 264 5.23 -7.31 18.64
N ILE A 265 5.57 -7.02 17.38
CA ILE A 265 4.60 -7.05 16.26
C ILE A 265 3.93 -8.44 16.18
N ARG A 266 4.75 -9.49 16.23
CA ARG A 266 4.26 -10.88 16.16
C ARG A 266 3.37 -11.23 17.36
N ASP A 267 3.76 -10.81 18.56
CA ASP A 267 2.98 -11.09 19.77
C ASP A 267 1.64 -10.34 19.80
N ILE A 268 1.61 -9.13 19.21
CA ILE A 268 0.42 -8.27 19.20
C ILE A 268 -0.57 -8.64 18.08
N TYR A 269 -0.08 -8.92 16.87
CA TYR A 269 -0.86 -9.09 15.64
C TYR A 269 -0.76 -10.49 15.00
N GLY A 270 0.12 -11.35 15.50
CA GLY A 270 0.50 -12.59 14.82
C GLY A 270 1.44 -12.36 13.64
N GLU A 271 1.52 -13.36 12.74
CA GLU A 271 2.39 -13.27 11.57
C GLU A 271 1.91 -12.18 10.60
N CYS A 272 2.75 -11.16 10.37
CA CYS A 272 2.52 -10.15 9.36
C CYS A 272 2.78 -10.73 7.96
N LEU A 273 1.80 -10.56 7.07
CA LEU A 273 1.95 -10.95 5.67
C LEU A 273 2.71 -9.86 4.90
N ILE A 274 3.73 -10.24 4.14
CA ILE A 274 4.46 -9.35 3.24
C ILE A 274 4.11 -9.71 1.81
N LEU A 275 3.81 -8.72 0.96
CA LEU A 275 3.77 -8.85 -0.49
C LEU A 275 5.19 -8.71 -1.07
N PRO A 276 5.82 -9.80 -1.53
CA PRO A 276 7.17 -9.73 -2.09
C PRO A 276 7.16 -9.11 -3.48
N MET A 277 8.35 -8.71 -3.95
CA MET A 277 8.52 -8.30 -5.33
C MET A 277 8.39 -9.49 -6.29
N ILE A 278 7.95 -9.22 -7.52
CA ILE A 278 7.94 -10.25 -8.57
C ILE A 278 9.39 -10.61 -8.89
N MET A 279 9.77 -11.86 -8.71
CA MET A 279 11.13 -12.30 -9.00
C MET A 279 11.35 -12.29 -10.52
N VAL A 280 12.18 -11.38 -11.06
CA VAL A 280 12.56 -11.38 -12.49
C VAL A 280 13.98 -11.88 -12.73
N LYS A 281 14.72 -12.09 -11.65
CA LYS A 281 16.05 -12.69 -11.63
C LYS A 281 16.18 -13.64 -10.46
N THR A 282 17.00 -14.68 -10.61
CA THR A 282 17.34 -15.59 -9.51
C THR A 282 18.33 -14.93 -8.55
N ILE A 283 18.56 -15.56 -7.39
CA ILE A 283 19.58 -15.13 -6.43
C ILE A 283 21.00 -15.04 -7.05
N LYS A 284 21.26 -15.83 -8.11
CA LYS A 284 22.52 -15.83 -8.88
C LYS A 284 22.59 -14.73 -9.93
N GLY A 285 21.51 -13.96 -10.12
CA GLY A 285 21.42 -12.87 -11.08
C GLY A 285 21.02 -13.28 -12.49
N GLU A 286 20.71 -14.56 -12.71
CA GLU A 286 20.19 -15.09 -13.98
C GLU A 286 18.75 -14.63 -14.19
N ILE A 287 18.29 -14.52 -15.44
CA ILE A 287 16.89 -14.19 -15.73
C ILE A 287 15.99 -15.30 -15.20
N TYR A 288 14.95 -14.93 -14.46
CA TYR A 288 13.91 -15.85 -14.04
C TYR A 288 12.71 -15.71 -14.98
N GLU A 289 12.68 -16.56 -16.01
CA GLU A 289 11.70 -16.50 -17.10
C GLU A 289 10.24 -16.48 -16.64
N PRO A 290 9.79 -17.32 -15.68
CA PRO A 290 8.39 -17.28 -15.24
C PRO A 290 7.95 -15.91 -14.74
N GLY A 291 8.81 -15.23 -13.98
CA GLY A 291 8.51 -13.88 -13.48
C GLY A 291 8.66 -12.81 -14.55
N LEU A 292 9.61 -12.94 -15.47
CA LEU A 292 9.73 -12.04 -16.62
C LEU A 292 8.46 -12.08 -17.48
N GLU A 293 7.93 -13.28 -17.75
CA GLU A 293 6.67 -13.46 -18.49
C GLU A 293 5.47 -12.85 -17.75
N LYS A 294 5.40 -12.97 -16.43
CA LYS A 294 4.35 -12.29 -15.64
C LYS A 294 4.44 -10.77 -15.71
N VAL A 295 5.65 -10.22 -15.67
CA VAL A 295 5.86 -8.77 -15.83
C VAL A 295 5.48 -8.30 -17.24
N LYS A 296 5.79 -9.08 -18.29
CA LYS A 296 5.28 -8.82 -19.65
C LYS A 296 3.77 -8.89 -19.69
N GLU A 297 3.15 -9.90 -19.07
CA GLU A 297 1.69 -10.08 -19.02
C GLU A 297 0.98 -8.82 -18.48
N VAL A 298 1.58 -8.14 -17.49
CA VAL A 298 1.06 -6.88 -16.90
C VAL A 298 1.01 -5.76 -17.96
N ILE A 299 2.01 -5.67 -18.81
CA ILE A 299 2.06 -4.73 -19.95
C ILE A 299 1.05 -5.18 -21.02
N CYS A 300 1.09 -6.46 -21.40
CA CYS A 300 0.26 -7.03 -22.46
C CYS A 300 -1.23 -6.84 -22.20
N LYS A 301 -1.71 -7.14 -20.98
CA LYS A 301 -3.13 -6.99 -20.65
C LYS A 301 -3.63 -5.55 -20.73
N ARG A 302 -2.77 -4.56 -20.44
CA ARG A 302 -3.09 -3.13 -20.58
C ARG A 302 -3.17 -2.71 -22.04
N ILE A 303 -2.16 -3.07 -22.83
CA ILE A 303 -2.12 -2.76 -24.28
C ILE A 303 -3.32 -3.38 -24.99
N ARG A 304 -3.64 -4.66 -24.69
CA ARG A 304 -4.76 -5.37 -25.32
C ARG A 304 -6.14 -4.77 -25.01
N GLN A 305 -6.28 -3.94 -23.97
CA GLN A 305 -7.53 -3.18 -23.76
C GLN A 305 -7.73 -2.06 -24.79
N ILE A 306 -6.64 -1.61 -25.43
CA ILE A 306 -6.63 -0.48 -26.35
C ILE A 306 -6.50 -0.95 -27.80
N THR A 307 -5.58 -1.88 -28.04
CA THR A 307 -5.25 -2.40 -29.37
C THR A 307 -4.94 -3.90 -29.27
N PRO A 308 -5.97 -4.77 -29.29
CA PRO A 308 -5.79 -6.22 -29.23
C PRO A 308 -5.15 -6.82 -30.48
N GLU A 309 -5.20 -6.12 -31.61
CA GLU A 309 -4.72 -6.58 -32.91
C GLU A 309 -3.21 -6.40 -33.14
N LEU A 310 -2.58 -5.43 -32.47
CA LEU A 310 -1.17 -5.12 -32.70
C LEU A 310 -0.25 -6.09 -31.94
N SER A 311 0.80 -6.53 -32.63
CA SER A 311 1.91 -7.29 -32.07
C SER A 311 2.67 -6.42 -31.07
N ILE A 312 2.70 -6.84 -29.81
CA ILE A 312 3.37 -6.08 -28.75
C ILE A 312 4.88 -5.97 -29.03
N GLU A 313 5.49 -7.03 -29.54
CA GLU A 313 6.96 -7.13 -29.68
C GLU A 313 7.50 -6.56 -30.99
N ASN A 314 6.62 -6.26 -31.97
CA ASN A 314 7.02 -5.79 -33.29
C ASN A 314 6.32 -4.49 -33.74
N GLU A 315 5.13 -4.19 -33.21
CA GLU A 315 4.35 -3.00 -33.57
C GLU A 315 4.25 -2.00 -32.41
N ILE A 316 4.14 -2.47 -31.15
CA ILE A 316 4.16 -1.58 -29.99
C ILE A 316 5.59 -1.31 -29.51
N PHE A 317 6.43 -2.34 -29.44
CA PHE A 317 7.87 -2.25 -29.21
C PHE A 317 8.62 -2.64 -30.48
N ASP A 318 9.84 -2.13 -30.63
CA ASP A 318 10.67 -2.41 -31.81
C ASP A 318 11.23 -3.84 -31.83
N SER A 319 11.25 -4.51 -30.66
CA SER A 319 11.74 -5.87 -30.48
C SER A 319 11.35 -6.44 -29.12
N GLN A 320 11.35 -7.78 -29.04
CA GLN A 320 11.29 -8.51 -27.76
C GLN A 320 12.36 -8.04 -26.76
N GLN A 321 13.58 -7.77 -27.24
CA GLN A 321 14.71 -7.40 -26.39
C GLN A 321 14.49 -6.05 -25.70
N THR A 322 13.85 -5.10 -26.37
CA THR A 322 13.49 -3.81 -25.79
C THR A 322 12.45 -3.96 -24.68
N LEU A 323 11.42 -4.78 -24.91
CA LEU A 323 10.41 -5.11 -23.89
C LEU A 323 11.07 -5.80 -22.68
N ASP A 324 11.88 -6.84 -22.91
CA ASP A 324 12.59 -7.58 -21.87
C ASP A 324 13.44 -6.66 -21.00
N LYS A 325 14.19 -5.76 -21.64
CA LYS A 325 15.05 -4.80 -20.95
C LYS A 325 14.23 -3.88 -20.04
N LEU A 326 13.08 -3.38 -20.52
CA LEU A 326 12.19 -2.57 -19.70
C LEU A 326 11.67 -3.36 -18.49
N CYS A 327 11.19 -4.58 -18.72
CA CYS A 327 10.68 -5.47 -17.68
C CYS A 327 11.75 -5.78 -16.62
N LEU A 328 12.97 -6.12 -17.03
CA LEU A 328 14.09 -6.40 -16.12
C LEU A 328 14.51 -5.16 -15.32
N MET A 329 14.46 -3.96 -15.91
CA MET A 329 14.78 -2.69 -15.20
C MET A 329 13.71 -2.30 -14.17
N SER A 330 12.51 -2.87 -14.23
CA SER A 330 11.50 -2.69 -13.18
C SER A 330 11.84 -3.42 -11.87
N GLY A 331 12.71 -4.44 -11.93
CA GLY A 331 13.00 -5.31 -10.78
C GLY A 331 11.79 -6.07 -10.26
N GLY A 332 10.73 -6.23 -11.08
CA GLY A 332 9.45 -6.78 -10.65
C GLY A 332 8.61 -5.83 -9.81
N HIS A 333 8.99 -4.54 -9.75
CA HIS A 333 8.23 -3.50 -9.08
C HIS A 333 7.14 -2.92 -9.96
N VAL A 334 5.90 -3.35 -9.73
CA VAL A 334 4.73 -3.02 -10.57
C VAL A 334 4.60 -1.51 -10.81
N ARG A 335 4.65 -0.66 -9.78
CA ARG A 335 4.57 0.80 -10.01
C ARG A 335 5.67 1.32 -10.94
N ASN A 336 6.90 0.83 -10.78
CA ASN A 336 8.02 1.31 -11.58
C ASN A 336 8.01 0.70 -12.98
N LEU A 337 7.48 -0.51 -13.16
CA LEU A 337 7.17 -1.05 -14.48
C LEU A 337 6.22 -0.11 -15.24
N LEU A 338 5.12 0.29 -14.58
CA LEU A 338 4.14 1.20 -15.17
C LEU A 338 4.74 2.58 -15.45
N LEU A 339 5.50 3.16 -14.52
CA LEU A 339 6.21 4.44 -14.72
C LEU A 339 7.22 4.38 -15.86
N LEU A 340 8.05 3.33 -15.94
CA LEU A 340 9.04 3.18 -17.00
C LEU A 340 8.36 3.01 -18.37
N THR A 341 7.26 2.25 -18.44
CA THR A 341 6.48 2.07 -19.67
C THR A 341 5.82 3.38 -20.08
N GLN A 342 5.18 4.07 -19.14
CA GLN A 342 4.52 5.35 -19.37
C GLN A 342 5.51 6.42 -19.85
N ASP A 343 6.69 6.53 -19.24
CA ASP A 343 7.72 7.48 -19.67
C ASP A 343 8.32 7.11 -21.04
N ALA A 344 8.50 5.82 -21.34
CA ALA A 344 8.92 5.39 -22.69
C ALA A 344 7.88 5.76 -23.76
N ILE A 345 6.58 5.57 -23.47
CA ILE A 345 5.48 6.00 -24.37
C ILE A 345 5.48 7.52 -24.54
N ALA A 346 5.63 8.28 -23.44
CA ALA A 346 5.63 9.75 -23.49
C ALA A 346 6.74 10.35 -24.37
N ARG A 347 7.81 9.59 -24.60
CA ARG A 347 8.96 9.96 -25.44
C ARG A 347 8.84 9.48 -26.88
N THR A 348 7.81 8.70 -27.19
CA THR A 348 7.59 8.09 -28.50
C THR A 348 6.65 8.98 -29.30
N GLU A 349 7.13 9.53 -30.42
CA GLU A 349 6.32 10.33 -31.33
C GLU A 349 5.50 9.44 -32.27
N GLU A 350 6.09 8.35 -32.74
CA GLU A 350 5.45 7.34 -33.59
C GLU A 350 5.89 5.94 -33.13
N LEU A 351 4.96 4.98 -33.15
CA LEU A 351 5.26 3.58 -32.85
C LEU A 351 6.17 2.97 -33.93
N PRO A 352 7.01 1.99 -33.56
CA PRO A 352 7.11 1.34 -32.25
C PRO A 352 7.97 2.08 -31.21
N ILE A 353 7.76 1.78 -29.93
CA ILE A 353 8.63 2.20 -28.81
C ILE A 353 10.01 1.57 -28.99
N THR A 354 11.03 2.40 -29.18
CA THR A 354 12.38 1.94 -29.49
C THR A 354 13.26 1.72 -28.25
N GLU A 355 14.34 0.94 -28.40
CA GLU A 355 15.35 0.75 -27.34
C GLU A 355 15.92 2.08 -26.81
N LYS A 356 15.99 3.10 -27.67
CA LYS A 356 16.45 4.44 -27.32
C LYS A 356 15.52 5.12 -26.32
N GLU A 357 14.21 5.03 -26.53
CA GLU A 357 13.25 5.70 -25.65
C GLU A 357 13.11 4.97 -24.31
N VAL A 358 13.15 3.62 -24.32
CA VAL A 358 13.29 2.81 -23.08
C VAL A 358 14.57 3.17 -22.32
N ARG A 359 15.71 3.30 -23.01
CA ARG A 359 16.98 3.67 -22.38
C ARG A 359 16.93 5.05 -21.73
N ARG A 360 16.24 6.00 -22.35
CA ARG A 360 16.04 7.35 -21.76
C ARG A 360 15.15 7.31 -20.54
N ALA A 361 14.04 6.57 -20.57
CA ALA A 361 13.16 6.39 -19.41
C ALA A 361 13.90 5.77 -18.22
N VAL A 362 14.65 4.70 -18.48
CA VAL A 362 15.54 4.07 -17.51
C VAL A 362 16.57 5.06 -16.96
N THR A 363 17.20 5.86 -17.82
CA THR A 363 18.23 6.83 -17.38
C THR A 363 17.65 7.93 -16.50
N GLN A 364 16.49 8.49 -16.85
CA GLN A 364 15.84 9.49 -16.01
C GLN A 364 15.42 8.90 -14.65
N ALA A 365 14.88 7.69 -14.64
CA ALA A 365 14.45 7.04 -13.40
C ALA A 365 15.63 6.76 -12.44
N ARG A 366 16.86 6.56 -12.95
CA ARG A 366 18.07 6.38 -12.13
C ARG A 366 18.37 7.58 -11.23
N ASP A 367 18.11 8.80 -11.71
CA ASP A 367 18.47 10.01 -10.98
C ASP A 367 17.69 10.17 -9.67
N THR A 368 16.50 9.58 -9.57
CA THR A 368 15.76 9.49 -8.30
C THR A 368 16.54 8.68 -7.28
N TYR A 369 17.06 7.51 -7.67
CA TYR A 369 17.84 6.64 -6.79
C TYR A 369 19.20 7.25 -6.46
N ARG A 370 19.90 7.86 -7.44
CA ARG A 370 21.18 8.56 -7.17
C ARG A 370 21.03 9.63 -6.10
N ARG A 371 19.93 10.40 -6.12
CA ARG A 371 19.66 11.45 -5.12
C ARG A 371 19.18 10.92 -3.77
N ALA A 372 18.55 9.75 -3.74
CA ALA A 372 17.99 9.17 -2.52
C ALA A 372 19.02 8.41 -1.68
N VAL A 373 20.06 7.84 -2.31
CA VAL A 373 21.10 7.07 -1.62
C VAL A 373 22.15 8.02 -1.03
N GLU A 374 22.39 7.92 0.27
CA GLU A 374 23.42 8.70 0.94
C GLU A 374 24.82 8.15 0.62
N ASN A 375 25.84 9.02 0.64
CA ASN A 375 27.18 8.65 0.20
C ASN A 375 27.76 7.42 0.92
N HIS A 376 27.48 7.27 2.22
CA HIS A 376 27.98 6.16 3.03
C HIS A 376 27.24 4.83 2.76
N GLN A 377 26.08 4.87 2.10
CA GLN A 377 25.24 3.69 1.81
C GLN A 377 25.62 2.98 0.51
N TRP A 378 26.44 3.59 -0.36
CA TRP A 378 26.87 2.94 -1.62
C TRP A 378 27.63 1.63 -1.39
N CYS A 379 28.49 1.58 -0.38
CA CYS A 379 29.21 0.36 -0.01
C CYS A 379 28.24 -0.75 0.44
N LEU A 380 27.22 -0.41 1.23
CA LEU A 380 26.20 -1.37 1.68
C LEU A 380 25.44 -1.96 0.49
N LEU A 381 24.99 -1.11 -0.45
CA LEU A 381 24.32 -1.57 -1.66
C LEU A 381 25.22 -2.49 -2.49
N ALA A 382 26.52 -2.19 -2.59
CA ALA A 382 27.48 -3.03 -3.28
C ALA A 382 27.62 -4.41 -2.59
N GLU A 383 27.75 -4.45 -1.27
CA GLU A 383 27.84 -5.69 -0.48
C GLU A 383 26.58 -6.55 -0.61
N ILE A 384 25.39 -5.94 -0.57
CA ILE A 384 24.11 -6.64 -0.74
C ILE A 384 23.98 -7.19 -2.16
N SER A 385 24.42 -6.45 -3.17
CA SER A 385 24.34 -6.91 -4.57
C SER A 385 25.12 -8.22 -4.81
N ARG A 386 26.12 -8.53 -3.97
CA ARG A 386 26.86 -9.80 -3.96
C ARG A 386 26.28 -10.82 -2.98
N SER A 387 26.04 -10.42 -1.74
CA SER A 387 25.65 -11.34 -0.65
C SER A 387 24.18 -11.74 -0.69
N LYS A 388 23.32 -10.92 -1.32
CA LYS A 388 21.86 -11.05 -1.37
C LYS A 388 21.16 -11.10 0.00
N ARG A 389 21.86 -10.61 1.03
CA ARG A 389 21.45 -10.62 2.43
C ARG A 389 21.53 -9.21 3.00
N ILE A 390 20.67 -8.93 3.98
CA ILE A 390 20.70 -7.68 4.73
C ILE A 390 21.18 -7.93 6.15
N ILE A 391 21.85 -6.94 6.73
CA ILE A 391 22.10 -6.86 8.17
C ILE A 391 20.93 -6.03 8.73
N ASN A 392 20.30 -6.50 9.81
CA ASN A 392 19.11 -5.83 10.34
C ASN A 392 19.47 -4.58 11.18
N ASP A 393 19.91 -3.52 10.51
CA ASP A 393 20.18 -2.21 11.10
C ASP A 393 19.40 -1.07 10.41
N ASP A 394 19.51 0.14 10.98
CA ASP A 394 18.79 1.33 10.53
C ASP A 394 19.11 1.77 9.10
N GLN A 395 20.32 1.53 8.61
CA GLN A 395 20.70 1.89 7.24
C GLN A 395 19.98 0.99 6.23
N TYR A 396 19.92 -0.32 6.47
CA TYR A 396 19.18 -1.25 5.62
C TYR A 396 17.68 -0.97 5.65
N ARG A 397 17.13 -0.64 6.83
CA ARG A 397 15.73 -0.21 6.96
C ARG A 397 15.43 1.04 6.14
N SER A 398 16.31 2.04 6.19
CA SER A 398 16.20 3.26 5.39
C SER A 398 16.24 2.95 3.88
N LEU A 399 17.16 2.10 3.44
CA LEU A 399 17.28 1.69 2.04
C LEU A 399 16.05 0.89 1.54
N MET A 400 15.44 0.05 2.40
CA MET A 400 14.18 -0.63 2.09
C MET A 400 13.01 0.35 2.01
N TYR A 401 12.91 1.28 2.96
CA TYR A 401 11.88 2.31 2.96
C TYR A 401 11.92 3.18 1.70
N ASN A 402 13.13 3.56 1.26
CA ASN A 402 13.36 4.33 0.03
C ASN A 402 13.37 3.46 -1.25
N ARG A 403 13.04 2.16 -1.15
CA ARG A 403 12.97 1.19 -2.26
C ARG A 403 14.28 1.01 -3.03
N CYS A 404 15.40 1.34 -2.40
CA CYS A 404 16.74 1.05 -2.93
C CYS A 404 17.08 -0.43 -2.77
N LEU A 405 16.49 -1.08 -1.77
CA LEU A 405 16.51 -2.52 -1.54
C LEU A 405 15.11 -3.11 -1.71
N LEU A 406 15.05 -4.25 -2.38
CA LEU A 406 13.83 -5.00 -2.65
C LEU A 406 13.90 -6.38 -1.98
N GLU A 407 12.77 -6.87 -1.48
CA GLU A 407 12.62 -8.21 -0.90
C GLU A 407 11.96 -9.13 -1.92
N TYR A 408 12.55 -10.30 -2.13
CA TYR A 408 12.05 -11.35 -3.00
C TYR A 408 11.89 -12.66 -2.21
N ARG A 409 10.99 -13.52 -2.70
CA ARG A 409 10.75 -14.85 -2.12
C ARG A 409 10.62 -15.90 -3.22
N TYR A 410 11.04 -17.12 -2.91
CA TYR A 410 10.82 -18.31 -3.73
C TYR A 410 10.68 -19.54 -2.81
N LEU A 411 10.09 -20.62 -3.33
CA LEU A 411 10.08 -21.91 -2.67
C LEU A 411 11.29 -22.72 -3.14
N ASP A 412 12.04 -23.30 -2.22
CA ASP A 412 13.08 -24.27 -2.57
C ASP A 412 12.49 -25.66 -2.88
N ASP A 413 13.37 -26.62 -3.21
CA ASP A 413 12.98 -27.98 -3.58
C ASP A 413 12.30 -28.76 -2.43
N GLU A 414 12.44 -28.29 -1.19
CA GLU A 414 11.79 -28.86 0.00
C GLU A 414 10.43 -28.19 0.28
N GLY A 415 10.08 -27.14 -0.47
CA GLY A 415 8.87 -26.35 -0.28
C GLY A 415 9.00 -25.29 0.81
N GLU A 416 10.21 -24.96 1.25
CA GLU A 416 10.46 -23.92 2.25
C GLU A 416 10.58 -22.53 1.60
N ILE A 417 10.01 -21.52 2.27
CA ILE A 417 10.05 -20.14 1.78
C ILE A 417 11.43 -19.54 2.04
N GLN A 418 12.19 -19.36 0.95
CA GLN A 418 13.46 -18.67 0.96
C GLN A 418 13.27 -17.18 0.71
N ARG A 419 13.89 -16.36 1.56
CA ARG A 419 13.86 -14.89 1.51
C ARG A 419 15.23 -14.36 1.10
N TRP A 420 15.25 -13.44 0.15
CA TRP A 420 16.48 -12.79 -0.29
C TRP A 420 16.24 -11.34 -0.71
N TYR A 421 17.32 -10.58 -0.84
CA TYR A 421 17.26 -9.16 -1.10
C TYR A 421 18.19 -8.79 -2.24
N ASP A 422 17.80 -7.78 -3.00
CA ASP A 422 18.69 -7.18 -3.98
C ASP A 422 18.47 -5.68 -4.08
N ILE A 423 19.45 -5.01 -4.67
CA ILE A 423 19.33 -3.60 -5.01
C ILE A 423 18.32 -3.42 -6.13
N TYR A 424 17.68 -2.25 -6.16
CA TYR A 424 16.83 -1.89 -7.28
C TYR A 424 17.64 -1.84 -8.59
N PRO A 425 17.22 -2.47 -9.71
CA PRO A 425 18.07 -2.61 -10.91
C PRO A 425 18.59 -1.31 -11.53
N LEU A 426 17.85 -0.20 -11.39
CA LEU A 426 18.33 1.11 -11.87
C LEU A 426 19.64 1.53 -11.19
N ILE A 427 19.86 1.15 -9.92
CA ILE A 427 21.06 1.46 -9.15
C ILE A 427 22.32 0.88 -9.81
N GLN A 428 22.23 -0.28 -10.47
CA GLN A 428 23.37 -0.92 -11.15
C GLN A 428 24.01 -0.03 -12.22
N GLY A 429 23.24 0.90 -12.79
CA GLY A 429 23.72 1.85 -13.79
C GLY A 429 24.42 3.08 -13.21
N VAL A 430 24.34 3.31 -11.90
CA VAL A 430 24.82 4.53 -11.23
C VAL A 430 26.35 4.45 -11.04
N PRO A 431 27.13 5.49 -11.44
CA PRO A 431 28.59 5.49 -11.32
C PRO A 431 29.09 5.22 -9.89
N GLU A 432 28.51 5.86 -8.90
CA GLU A 432 28.85 5.75 -7.48
C GLU A 432 28.71 4.30 -6.99
N PHE A 433 27.66 3.59 -7.44
CA PHE A 433 27.48 2.18 -7.16
C PHE A 433 28.56 1.32 -7.84
N LYS A 434 28.89 1.58 -9.12
CA LYS A 434 29.94 0.84 -9.84
C LYS A 434 31.31 1.00 -9.19
N GLU A 435 31.63 2.22 -8.74
CA GLU A 435 32.85 2.50 -7.98
C GLU A 435 32.87 1.75 -6.65
N ALA A 436 31.75 1.71 -5.93
CA ALA A 436 31.63 0.95 -4.69
C ALA A 436 31.84 -0.55 -4.91
N VAL A 437 31.24 -1.13 -5.96
CA VAL A 437 31.45 -2.54 -6.34
C VAL A 437 32.91 -2.81 -6.69
N ALA A 438 33.56 -1.93 -7.44
CA ALA A 438 34.98 -2.08 -7.81
C ALA A 438 35.95 -2.01 -6.63
N LYS A 439 35.52 -1.44 -5.50
CA LYS A 439 36.28 -1.38 -4.24
C LYS A 439 36.05 -2.59 -3.34
N LEU A 440 35.08 -3.45 -3.65
CA LEU A 440 34.85 -4.65 -2.85
C LEU A 440 35.99 -5.66 -3.05
N PRO A 441 36.39 -6.38 -1.99
CA PRO A 441 37.47 -7.35 -2.03
C PRO A 441 37.16 -8.60 -2.86
#